data_AF-A0A1H0BY48-F1
#
_entry.id   AF-A0A1H0BY48-F1
#
_cell.length_a   1.000
_cell.length_b   1.000
_cell.length_c   1.000
_cell.angle_alpha   90.00
_cell.angle_beta   90.00
_cell.angle_gamma   90.00
#
_symmetry.space_group_name_H-M   'P 1'
#
loop_
_entity.id
_entity.type
_entity.pdbx_description
1 polymer ?
#
loop_
_entity_poly.entity_id
_entity_poly.type
_entity_poly.pdbx_seq_one_letter_code
_entity_poly.pdbx_strand_id
1 'polypeptide(L)'
;MYAVLGKIEFEVASGITGMEQSSTADWAEHLLIQGKPLLEWIGDGLDELKFSMQLHPWLGDPEVRLRTLREAKSKHEPLAFVLGSGEYVGAFVITDISNTPRRTSADGRLYSSNVQVSLREYAGPFTPKVVKAGLIDSAVQSTTAAKIATPALISKLAPALTATQQVVGYARQAGTMIQQAKTIYDAVKNFNPMTLLTQAPQLAALAERALGPIGGLTEAASFIREGQDIAQLGQSLYGSVSGARSSLSPLDLGNVADRFETSGNYITQAYDRLDGASTRLTGLAAQVITRRA
;
A
#
# COMPACT_ATOMS: atom_id res chain seq x y z
N MET A 1 7.03 -9.20 7.98
CA MET A 1 7.09 -9.65 6.58
C MET A 1 8.19 -8.89 5.85
N TYR A 2 9.04 -9.54 5.04
CA TYR A 2 10.14 -8.95 4.25
C TYR A 2 9.79 -8.78 2.78
N ALA A 3 9.06 -9.73 2.17
CA ALA A 3 8.58 -9.64 0.79
C ALA A 3 7.49 -10.69 0.54
N VAL A 4 6.80 -10.61 -0.58
CA VAL A 4 5.78 -11.54 -1.07
C VAL A 4 6.00 -11.75 -2.56
N LEU A 5 6.03 -13.00 -3.02
CA LEU A 5 6.02 -13.35 -4.44
C LEU A 5 4.69 -14.06 -4.77
N GLY A 6 3.76 -13.32 -5.37
CA GLY A 6 2.39 -13.80 -5.56
C GLY A 6 1.71 -14.08 -4.22
N LYS A 7 1.53 -15.37 -3.87
CA LYS A 7 0.94 -15.82 -2.58
C LYS A 7 1.99 -16.25 -1.55
N ILE A 8 3.27 -16.18 -1.88
CA ILE A 8 4.34 -16.75 -1.07
C ILE A 8 4.93 -15.64 -0.22
N GLU A 9 4.70 -15.68 1.08
CA GLU A 9 5.20 -14.69 2.03
C GLU A 9 6.62 -15.04 2.53
N PHE A 10 7.48 -14.04 2.58
CA PHE A 10 8.83 -14.09 3.12
C PHE A 10 8.88 -13.23 4.38
N GLU A 11 9.46 -13.72 5.48
CA GLU A 11 9.52 -13.01 6.77
C GLU A 11 10.93 -12.55 7.16
N VAL A 12 11.04 -11.42 7.89
CA VAL A 12 12.34 -10.85 8.33
C VAL A 12 13.01 -11.69 9.41
N ALA A 13 12.23 -12.38 10.26
CA ALA A 13 12.76 -13.38 11.19
C ALA A 13 13.34 -14.62 10.44
N SER A 14 13.08 -14.72 9.13
CA SER A 14 13.49 -15.81 8.25
C SER A 14 14.59 -15.37 7.28
N GLY A 15 15.81 -15.18 7.79
CA GLY A 15 17.05 -15.50 7.08
C GLY A 15 17.24 -15.04 5.63
N ILE A 16 16.67 -13.91 5.18
CA ILE A 16 17.18 -13.28 3.96
C ILE A 16 18.54 -12.72 4.29
N THR A 17 19.56 -13.49 3.90
CA THR A 17 20.95 -13.18 4.23
C THR A 17 21.53 -12.15 3.26
N GLY A 18 20.89 -11.99 2.09
CA GLY A 18 21.19 -10.98 1.09
C GLY A 18 20.16 -11.00 -0.05
N MET A 19 19.89 -9.84 -0.61
CA MET A 19 19.11 -9.65 -1.83
C MET A 19 19.95 -8.82 -2.79
N GLU A 20 20.14 -9.32 -3.99
CA GLU A 20 20.88 -8.70 -5.07
C GLU A 20 19.90 -8.35 -6.19
N GLN A 21 19.91 -7.09 -6.62
CA GLN A 21 19.16 -6.61 -7.77
C GLN A 21 20.16 -6.11 -8.81
N SER A 22 20.02 -6.59 -10.04
CA SER A 22 20.82 -6.14 -11.16
C SER A 22 19.92 -5.64 -12.28
N SER A 23 20.15 -4.39 -12.68
CA SER A 23 19.49 -3.74 -13.81
C SER A 23 20.52 -3.52 -14.91
N THR A 24 20.11 -3.70 -16.16
CA THR A 24 21.00 -3.55 -17.33
C THR A 24 20.37 -2.61 -18.35
N ALA A 25 21.20 -1.95 -19.15
CA ALA A 25 20.73 -1.11 -20.26
C ALA A 25 21.57 -1.43 -21.49
N ASP A 26 20.91 -1.55 -22.64
CA ASP A 26 21.54 -1.89 -23.90
C ASP A 26 21.94 -0.59 -24.63
N TRP A 27 23.23 -0.52 -24.97
CA TRP A 27 23.82 0.60 -25.71
C TRP A 27 24.43 0.09 -27.01
N ALA A 28 24.06 0.72 -28.12
CA ALA A 28 24.71 0.53 -29.42
C ALA A 28 25.99 1.35 -29.49
N GLU A 29 27.06 0.76 -30.01
CA GLU A 29 28.32 1.44 -30.29
C GLU A 29 28.40 1.86 -31.76
N HIS A 30 28.56 3.16 -32.00
CA HIS A 30 28.81 3.73 -33.33
C HIS A 30 30.29 4.14 -33.44
N LEU A 31 31.05 3.38 -34.22
CA LEU A 31 32.47 3.62 -34.45
C LEU A 31 32.68 4.88 -35.31
N LEU A 32 33.58 5.75 -34.86
CA LEU A 32 33.96 6.99 -35.57
C LEU A 32 35.38 6.87 -36.11
N ILE A 33 35.61 7.39 -37.32
CA ILE A 33 36.96 7.46 -37.90
C ILE A 33 37.79 8.44 -37.06
N GLN A 34 38.90 7.95 -36.48
CA GLN A 34 39.82 8.73 -35.62
C GLN A 34 39.17 9.40 -34.40
N GLY A 35 38.09 8.81 -33.85
CA GLY A 35 37.41 9.29 -32.65
C GLY A 35 37.11 8.17 -31.66
N LYS A 36 36.65 8.52 -30.46
CA LYS A 36 36.08 7.55 -29.52
C LYS A 36 34.69 7.11 -30.03
N PRO A 37 34.33 5.82 -29.91
CA PRO A 37 32.98 5.36 -30.26
C PRO A 37 31.89 6.14 -29.53
N LEU A 38 30.79 6.44 -30.23
CA LEU A 38 29.60 7.05 -29.65
C LEU A 38 28.66 5.95 -29.16
N LEU A 39 28.07 6.15 -27.99
CA LEU A 39 27.07 5.23 -27.43
C LEU A 39 25.66 5.78 -27.65
N GLU A 40 24.78 4.96 -28.21
CA GLU A 40 23.35 5.26 -28.38
C GLU A 40 22.51 4.29 -27.57
N TRP A 41 21.57 4.79 -26.77
CA TRP A 41 20.71 3.96 -25.93
C TRP A 41 19.65 3.26 -26.79
N ILE A 42 19.57 1.94 -26.68
CA ILE A 42 18.63 1.10 -27.43
C ILE A 42 17.39 0.79 -26.57
N GLY A 43 17.59 0.58 -25.27
CA GLY A 43 16.54 0.17 -24.36
C GLY A 43 17.12 -0.33 -23.05
N ASP A 44 16.24 -0.54 -22.07
CA ASP A 44 16.61 -1.16 -20.81
C ASP A 44 16.47 -2.68 -20.92
N GLY A 45 17.46 -3.40 -20.37
CA GLY A 45 17.41 -4.84 -20.22
C GLY A 45 16.51 -5.25 -19.06
N LEU A 46 16.15 -6.54 -19.01
CA LEU A 46 15.28 -7.06 -17.95
C LEU A 46 16.00 -7.06 -16.60
N ASP A 47 15.32 -6.59 -15.56
CA ASP A 47 15.85 -6.66 -14.20
C ASP A 47 15.95 -8.12 -13.72
N GLU A 48 17.03 -8.44 -13.01
CA GLU A 48 17.21 -9.72 -12.33
C GLU A 48 17.29 -9.51 -10.81
N LEU A 49 16.64 -10.40 -10.07
CA LEU A 49 16.65 -10.39 -8.61
C LEU A 49 17.08 -11.75 -8.09
N LYS A 50 18.04 -11.78 -7.17
CA LYS A 50 18.53 -12.99 -6.52
C LYS A 50 18.48 -12.82 -5.02
N PHE A 51 17.88 -13.76 -4.31
CA PHE A 51 17.88 -13.74 -2.85
C PHE A 51 18.02 -15.14 -2.27
N SER A 52 18.72 -15.20 -1.13
CA SER A 52 18.89 -16.40 -0.33
C SER A 52 17.97 -16.32 0.87
N MET A 53 17.31 -17.43 1.24
CA MET A 53 16.49 -17.49 2.45
C MET A 53 16.67 -18.81 3.20
N GLN A 54 16.40 -18.80 4.51
CA GLN A 54 16.41 -20.02 5.31
C GLN A 54 14.99 -20.47 5.65
N LEU A 55 14.67 -21.72 5.32
CA LEU A 55 13.43 -22.39 5.73
C LEU A 55 13.64 -23.10 7.07
N HIS A 56 12.74 -22.86 8.03
CA HIS A 56 12.79 -23.45 9.37
C HIS A 56 11.37 -23.71 9.92
N PRO A 57 11.12 -24.77 10.70
CA PRO A 57 9.77 -25.20 11.09
C PRO A 57 9.05 -24.21 12.00
N TRP A 58 9.79 -23.39 12.76
CA TRP A 58 9.23 -22.30 13.57
C TRP A 58 8.35 -21.35 12.74
N LEU A 59 8.71 -21.15 11.47
CA LEU A 59 8.07 -20.20 10.58
C LEU A 59 7.01 -20.88 9.69
N GLY A 60 6.78 -22.19 9.84
CA GLY A 60 5.94 -23.00 8.97
C GLY A 60 6.69 -24.17 8.34
N ASP A 61 5.96 -25.11 7.75
CA ASP A 61 6.54 -26.34 7.22
C ASP A 61 7.50 -26.05 6.04
N PRO A 62 8.81 -26.35 6.17
CA PRO A 62 9.80 -26.07 5.13
C PRO A 62 9.54 -26.87 3.85
N GLU A 63 9.01 -28.08 3.94
CA GLU A 63 8.78 -28.94 2.79
C GLU A 63 7.61 -28.43 1.94
N VAL A 64 6.54 -27.99 2.62
CA VAL A 64 5.38 -27.35 1.97
C VAL A 64 5.80 -26.06 1.27
N ARG A 65 6.56 -25.20 1.94
CA ARG A 65 7.02 -23.92 1.35
C ARG A 65 7.91 -24.12 0.12
N LEU A 66 8.86 -25.06 0.20
CA LEU A 66 9.70 -25.41 -0.94
C LEU A 66 8.88 -25.96 -2.11
N ARG A 67 7.86 -26.78 -1.81
CA ARG A 67 6.93 -27.31 -2.82
C ARG A 67 6.15 -26.19 -3.50
N THR A 68 5.60 -25.24 -2.73
CA THR A 68 4.87 -24.09 -3.28
C THR A 68 5.74 -23.25 -4.21
N LEU A 69 7.02 -23.03 -3.89
CA LEU A 69 7.96 -22.33 -4.76
C LEU A 69 8.20 -23.09 -6.08
N ARG A 70 8.38 -24.41 -6.00
CA ARG A 70 8.55 -25.27 -7.19
C ARG A 70 7.29 -25.31 -8.06
N GLU A 71 6.12 -25.38 -7.44
CA GLU A 71 4.84 -25.31 -8.15
C GLU A 71 4.67 -23.96 -8.84
N ALA A 72 4.98 -22.86 -8.16
CA ALA A 72 4.93 -21.51 -8.73
C ALA A 72 5.87 -21.38 -9.94
N LYS A 73 7.09 -21.93 -9.85
CA LYS A 73 8.02 -22.01 -11.00
C LYS A 73 7.43 -22.82 -12.16
N SER A 74 6.85 -24.00 -11.87
CA SER A 74 6.30 -24.90 -12.91
C SER A 74 5.07 -24.35 -13.64
N LYS A 75 4.36 -23.38 -13.05
CA LYS A 75 3.21 -22.73 -13.68
C LYS A 75 3.61 -21.75 -14.79
N HIS A 76 4.89 -21.33 -14.83
CA HIS A 76 5.39 -20.35 -15.78
C HIS A 76 4.57 -19.04 -15.81
N GLU A 77 3.91 -18.71 -14.70
CA GLU A 77 3.12 -17.49 -14.57
C GLU A 77 3.98 -16.37 -13.95
N PRO A 78 3.88 -15.13 -14.45
CA PRO A 78 4.46 -13.98 -13.78
C PRO A 78 3.79 -13.77 -12.42
N LEU A 79 4.61 -13.44 -11.42
CA LEU A 79 4.19 -13.23 -10.04
C LEU A 79 4.56 -11.80 -9.63
N ALA A 80 3.65 -11.16 -8.91
CA ALA A 80 3.92 -9.86 -8.30
C ALA A 80 4.96 -10.04 -7.19
N PHE A 81 6.08 -9.32 -7.27
CA PHE A 81 7.04 -9.22 -6.18
C PHE A 81 6.80 -7.92 -5.40
N VAL A 82 6.46 -8.06 -4.12
CA VAL A 82 6.11 -6.97 -3.22
C VAL A 82 7.02 -7.04 -2.01
N LEU A 83 7.71 -5.96 -1.64
CA LEU A 83 8.51 -5.93 -0.41
C LEU A 83 7.60 -5.86 0.82
N GLY A 84 8.15 -6.17 1.98
CA GLY A 84 7.48 -6.15 3.27
C GLY A 84 7.07 -4.74 3.70
N SER A 85 7.67 -3.73 3.08
CA SER A 85 7.23 -2.33 3.13
C SER A 85 5.90 -2.08 2.42
N GLY A 86 5.40 -3.03 1.65
CA GLY A 86 4.25 -2.87 0.76
C GLY A 86 4.61 -2.30 -0.62
N GLU A 87 5.90 -2.05 -0.89
CA GLU A 87 6.37 -1.57 -2.19
C GLU A 87 6.26 -2.67 -3.24
N TYR A 88 5.52 -2.38 -4.31
CA TYR A 88 5.47 -3.25 -5.48
C TYR A 88 6.71 -3.01 -6.35
N VAL A 89 7.57 -4.00 -6.43
CA VAL A 89 8.83 -3.93 -7.19
C VAL A 89 8.58 -4.20 -8.66
N GLY A 90 7.72 -5.17 -8.99
CA GLY A 90 7.46 -5.54 -10.37
C GLY A 90 6.87 -6.93 -10.54
N ALA A 91 6.67 -7.31 -11.80
CA ALA A 91 6.25 -8.65 -12.18
C ALA A 91 7.49 -9.48 -12.51
N PHE A 92 7.62 -10.63 -11.87
CA PHE A 92 8.80 -11.48 -12.02
C PHE A 92 8.41 -12.93 -12.28
N VAL A 93 9.24 -13.61 -13.06
CA VAL A 93 9.17 -15.07 -13.24
C VAL A 93 10.31 -15.74 -12.49
N ILE A 94 10.04 -16.91 -11.92
CA ILE A 94 11.07 -17.70 -11.25
C ILE A 94 11.89 -18.44 -12.29
N THR A 95 13.15 -18.04 -12.47
CA THR A 95 14.07 -18.69 -13.41
C THR A 95 14.77 -19.87 -12.75
N ASP A 96 15.24 -19.69 -11.50
CA ASP A 96 15.96 -20.73 -10.76
C ASP A 96 15.56 -20.82 -9.29
N ILE A 97 15.58 -22.06 -8.77
CA ILE A 97 15.41 -22.35 -7.35
C ILE A 97 16.46 -23.40 -6.98
N SER A 98 17.41 -23.02 -6.13
CA SER A 98 18.37 -23.94 -5.55
C SER A 98 18.02 -24.20 -4.09
N ASN A 99 18.17 -25.44 -3.62
CA ASN A 99 17.85 -25.83 -2.24
C ASN A 99 19.00 -26.66 -1.67
N THR A 100 19.54 -26.18 -0.56
CA THR A 100 20.61 -26.82 0.21
C THR A 100 20.08 -27.22 1.58
N PRO A 101 19.66 -28.49 1.77
CA PRO A 101 19.22 -28.99 3.07
C PRO A 101 20.31 -28.81 4.14
N ARG A 102 19.94 -28.28 5.30
CA ARG A 102 20.84 -28.10 6.44
C ARG A 102 20.61 -29.16 7.51
N ARG A 103 19.34 -29.50 7.77
CA ARG A 103 18.95 -30.59 8.68
C ARG A 103 17.79 -31.38 8.09
N THR A 104 17.87 -32.69 8.25
CA THR A 104 16.82 -33.65 7.91
C THR A 104 16.49 -34.48 9.14
N SER A 105 15.24 -34.90 9.26
CA SER A 105 14.81 -35.87 10.27
C SER A 105 15.41 -37.25 9.97
N ALA A 106 15.35 -38.16 10.95
CA ALA A 106 15.74 -39.56 10.77
C ALA A 106 14.95 -40.25 9.64
N ASP A 107 13.70 -39.84 9.43
CA ASP A 107 12.83 -40.34 8.34
C ASP A 107 13.09 -39.66 6.99
N GLY A 108 14.17 -38.87 6.86
CA GLY A 108 14.54 -38.18 5.61
C GLY A 108 13.74 -36.90 5.31
N ARG A 109 12.81 -36.51 6.18
CA ARG A 109 12.01 -35.28 6.02
C ARG A 109 12.87 -34.02 6.18
N LEU A 110 12.59 -32.99 5.39
CA LEU A 110 13.32 -31.72 5.47
C LEU A 110 12.96 -30.99 6.77
N TYR A 111 13.94 -30.74 7.63
CA TYR A 111 13.75 -29.97 8.86
C TYR A 111 14.16 -28.51 8.66
N SER A 112 15.31 -28.25 8.02
CA SER A 112 15.70 -26.89 7.63
C SER A 112 16.56 -26.89 6.38
N SER A 113 16.48 -25.83 5.58
CA SER A 113 17.28 -25.65 4.38
C SER A 113 17.57 -24.19 4.08
N ASN A 114 18.65 -23.95 3.33
CA ASN A 114 18.88 -22.67 2.67
C ASN A 114 18.39 -22.79 1.23
N VAL A 115 17.57 -21.84 0.78
CA VAL A 115 16.99 -21.79 -0.55
C VAL A 115 17.46 -20.52 -1.24
N GLN A 116 18.02 -20.64 -2.44
CA GLN A 116 18.25 -19.51 -3.34
C GLN A 116 17.13 -19.44 -4.35
N VAL A 117 16.62 -18.24 -4.60
CA VAL A 117 15.66 -17.99 -5.68
C VAL A 117 16.26 -16.94 -6.61
N SER A 118 16.23 -17.22 -7.91
CA SER A 118 16.55 -16.26 -8.96
C SER A 118 15.27 -15.93 -9.73
N LEU A 119 15.04 -14.63 -9.88
CA LEU A 119 13.90 -14.06 -10.57
C LEU A 119 14.38 -13.19 -11.73
N ARG A 120 13.56 -13.12 -12.79
CA ARG A 120 13.78 -12.22 -13.91
C ARG A 120 12.49 -11.46 -14.22
N GLU A 121 12.63 -10.19 -14.54
CA GLU A 121 11.52 -9.29 -14.81
C GLU A 121 10.70 -9.79 -16.01
N TYR A 122 9.39 -9.61 -15.89
CA TYR A 122 8.43 -9.87 -16.95
C TYR A 122 7.85 -8.55 -17.49
N ALA A 123 8.31 -8.13 -18.66
CA ALA A 123 7.88 -6.89 -19.33
C ALA A 123 6.56 -7.01 -20.12
N GLY A 124 5.90 -8.17 -20.09
CA GLY A 124 4.63 -8.40 -20.79
C GLY A 124 3.41 -7.83 -20.05
N PRO A 125 2.22 -7.87 -20.65
CA PRO A 125 0.99 -7.43 -20.00
C PRO A 125 0.71 -8.28 -18.76
N PHE A 126 0.79 -7.67 -17.58
CA PHE A 126 0.54 -8.33 -16.32
C PHE A 126 -0.48 -7.54 -15.50
N THR A 127 -1.56 -8.22 -15.11
CA THR A 127 -2.48 -7.71 -14.10
C THR A 127 -2.17 -8.41 -12.78
N PRO A 128 -1.64 -7.70 -11.76
CA PRO A 128 -1.34 -8.33 -10.49
C PRO A 128 -2.61 -8.93 -9.90
N LYS A 129 -2.65 -10.26 -9.76
CA LYS A 129 -3.64 -10.94 -8.94
C LYS A 129 -3.33 -10.56 -7.49
N VAL A 130 -3.95 -9.47 -7.04
CA VAL A 130 -3.82 -8.97 -5.66
C VAL A 130 -4.15 -10.10 -4.72
N VAL A 131 -3.13 -10.69 -4.12
CA VAL A 131 -3.32 -11.57 -2.98
C VAL A 131 -3.75 -10.64 -1.88
N LYS A 132 -5.05 -10.66 -1.59
CA LYS A 132 -5.57 -10.22 -0.30
C LYS A 132 -4.87 -11.09 0.75
N ALA A 133 -3.67 -10.69 1.18
CA ALA A 133 -3.43 -10.67 2.61
C ALA A 133 -4.62 -9.86 3.14
N GLY A 134 -5.48 -10.50 3.94
CA GLY A 134 -6.47 -9.75 4.70
C GLY A 134 -5.76 -8.58 5.36
N LEU A 135 -6.48 -7.46 5.51
CA LEU A 135 -6.01 -6.10 5.77
C LEU A 135 -5.92 -5.27 4.48
N ILE A 136 -7.01 -4.55 4.20
CA ILE A 136 -6.89 -3.13 3.83
C ILE A 136 -5.63 -2.51 4.51
N ASP A 137 -4.87 -1.70 3.77
CA ASP A 137 -3.90 -0.71 4.30
C ASP A 137 -2.37 -0.96 4.42
N SER A 138 -1.76 -2.08 4.02
CA SER A 138 -0.27 -2.13 4.08
C SER A 138 0.46 -1.37 2.95
N ALA A 139 -0.20 -1.10 1.82
CA ALA A 139 0.33 -0.15 0.81
C ALA A 139 0.01 1.32 1.15
N VAL A 140 -0.60 1.58 2.33
CA VAL A 140 -0.98 2.91 2.83
C VAL A 140 -0.13 3.31 4.05
N GLN A 141 0.79 2.45 4.53
CA GLN A 141 1.62 2.72 5.72
C GLN A 141 3.09 3.09 5.48
N SER A 142 3.53 3.29 4.23
CA SER A 142 4.89 3.76 3.95
C SER A 142 4.94 4.96 3.01
N THR A 143 4.08 5.96 3.24
CA THR A 143 4.60 7.32 3.21
C THR A 143 4.87 7.71 4.64
N THR A 144 6.15 7.71 4.99
CA THR A 144 6.70 8.44 6.12
C THR A 144 6.28 9.91 6.03
N ALA A 145 5.06 10.18 6.49
CA ALA A 145 4.72 11.41 7.19
C ALA A 145 5.41 11.33 8.57
N ALA A 146 6.74 11.40 8.54
CA ALA A 146 7.58 11.56 9.72
C ALA A 146 8.51 12.76 9.49
N LYS A 147 7.90 13.93 9.31
CA LYS A 147 8.47 15.22 9.72
C LYS A 147 7.37 16.29 9.72
N ILE A 148 6.62 16.37 10.82
CA ILE A 148 6.10 17.66 11.28
C ILE A 148 6.95 18.03 12.48
N ALA A 149 7.97 18.88 12.27
CA ALA A 149 8.52 19.80 13.26
C ALA A 149 9.64 20.65 12.62
N THR A 150 9.25 21.69 11.89
CA THR A 150 9.68 23.11 12.07
C THR A 150 9.38 23.90 10.78
N PRO A 151 8.67 25.05 10.86
CA PRO A 151 8.46 25.92 9.73
C PRO A 151 9.67 26.85 9.57
N ALA A 152 10.71 26.41 8.85
CA ALA A 152 11.74 27.29 8.25
C ALA A 152 12.81 26.45 7.52
N LEU A 153 13.05 26.79 6.25
CA LEU A 153 14.32 26.57 5.52
C LEU A 153 14.70 25.14 5.09
N ILE A 154 13.83 24.44 4.34
CA ILE A 154 14.31 23.42 3.37
C ILE A 154 13.65 23.66 2.02
N SER A 155 14.00 24.79 1.41
CA SER A 155 14.05 24.92 -0.05
C SER A 155 15.36 24.28 -0.50
N LYS A 156 15.30 23.10 -1.15
CA LYS A 156 16.15 22.66 -2.28
C LYS A 156 15.95 21.16 -2.57
N LEU A 157 15.38 20.89 -3.75
CA LEU A 157 15.43 19.63 -4.53
C LEU A 157 14.62 18.40 -4.05
N ALA A 158 13.34 18.57 -3.74
CA ALA A 158 12.34 17.54 -4.05
C ALA A 158 11.45 18.09 -5.17
N PRO A 159 11.02 17.29 -6.18
CA PRO A 159 9.95 17.76 -7.06
C PRO A 159 8.74 18.03 -6.16
N ALA A 160 8.22 19.26 -6.20
CA ALA A 160 6.98 19.59 -5.53
C ALA A 160 5.92 18.59 -6.01
N LEU A 161 5.28 17.87 -5.08
CA LEU A 161 4.23 16.92 -5.43
C LEU A 161 3.20 17.63 -6.30
N THR A 162 2.85 17.05 -7.44
CA THR A 162 1.82 17.62 -8.32
C THR A 162 0.50 17.70 -7.56
N ALA A 163 -0.36 18.69 -7.85
CA ALA A 163 -1.68 18.82 -7.23
C ALA A 163 -2.48 17.49 -7.23
N THR A 164 -2.37 16.72 -8.31
CA THR A 164 -2.95 15.37 -8.44
C THR A 164 -2.39 14.36 -7.43
N GLN A 165 -1.09 14.41 -7.13
CA GLN A 165 -0.46 13.56 -6.12
C GLN A 165 -0.92 13.92 -4.70
N GLN A 166 -1.07 15.22 -4.43
CA GLN A 166 -1.58 15.72 -3.15
C GLN A 166 -3.03 15.30 -2.92
N VAL A 167 -3.90 15.44 -3.93
CA VAL A 167 -5.30 14.99 -3.88
C VAL A 167 -5.39 13.50 -3.56
N VAL A 168 -4.63 12.66 -4.25
CA VAL A 168 -4.64 11.21 -4.02
C VAL A 168 -4.15 10.87 -2.60
N GLY A 169 -3.12 11.56 -2.11
CA GLY A 169 -2.61 11.39 -0.75
C GLY A 169 -3.64 11.75 0.33
N TYR A 170 -4.25 12.93 0.21
CA TYR A 170 -5.28 13.39 1.15
C TYR A 170 -6.55 12.54 1.08
N ALA A 171 -6.97 12.11 -0.10
CA ALA A 171 -8.13 11.24 -0.29
C ALA A 171 -7.95 9.90 0.44
N ARG A 172 -6.77 9.31 0.35
CA ARG A 172 -6.43 8.06 1.06
C ARG A 172 -6.47 8.26 2.56
N GLN A 173 -5.82 9.30 3.07
CA GLN A 173 -5.81 9.59 4.50
C GLN A 173 -7.23 9.82 5.04
N ALA A 174 -8.06 10.60 4.35
CA ALA A 174 -9.46 10.79 4.73
C ALA A 174 -10.25 9.46 4.70
N GLY A 175 -10.07 8.66 3.65
CA GLY A 175 -10.76 7.37 3.46
C GLY A 175 -10.47 6.37 4.57
N THR A 176 -9.21 6.22 4.97
CA THR A 176 -8.83 5.28 6.05
C THR A 176 -9.44 5.68 7.39
N MET A 177 -9.42 6.98 7.72
CA MET A 177 -10.01 7.47 8.97
C MET A 177 -11.54 7.32 8.99
N ILE A 178 -12.22 7.59 7.86
CA ILE A 178 -13.67 7.39 7.73
C ILE A 178 -14.03 5.91 7.84
N GLN A 179 -13.25 5.01 7.24
CA GLN A 179 -13.48 3.57 7.33
C GLN A 179 -13.25 3.02 8.75
N GLN A 180 -12.21 3.51 9.43
CA GLN A 180 -11.97 3.19 10.84
C GLN A 180 -13.13 3.65 11.72
N ALA A 181 -13.61 4.89 11.51
CA ALA A 181 -14.77 5.41 12.21
C ALA A 181 -16.00 4.53 11.96
N LYS A 182 -16.30 4.18 10.70
CA LYS A 182 -17.42 3.31 10.33
C LYS A 182 -17.35 1.94 11.01
N THR A 183 -16.16 1.32 11.04
CA THR A 183 -15.96 0.01 11.69
C THR A 183 -16.22 0.08 13.20
N ILE A 184 -15.78 1.16 13.86
CA ILE A 184 -16.05 1.37 15.28
C ILE A 184 -17.55 1.62 15.48
N TYR A 185 -18.21 2.43 14.65
CA TYR A 185 -19.66 2.62 14.72
C TYR A 185 -20.44 1.32 14.58
N ASP A 186 -20.08 0.49 13.59
CA ASP A 186 -20.72 -0.80 13.34
C ASP A 186 -20.51 -1.81 14.47
N ALA A 187 -19.33 -1.78 15.11
CA ALA A 187 -19.08 -2.58 16.29
C ALA A 187 -19.97 -2.11 17.45
N VAL A 188 -20.03 -0.80 17.70
CA VAL A 188 -20.58 -0.27 18.95
C VAL A 188 -22.10 -0.02 18.89
N LYS A 189 -22.73 0.01 17.70
CA LYS A 189 -24.17 0.33 17.54
C LYS A 189 -25.14 -0.53 18.35
N ASN A 190 -24.76 -1.76 18.71
CA ASN A 190 -25.61 -2.69 19.48
C ASN A 190 -25.26 -2.75 20.97
N PHE A 191 -24.34 -1.92 21.43
CA PHE A 191 -23.88 -1.93 22.82
C PHE A 191 -24.71 -1.02 23.73
N ASN A 192 -24.54 -1.19 25.05
CA ASN A 192 -25.27 -0.43 26.06
C ASN A 192 -24.94 1.09 26.01
N PRO A 193 -25.87 1.98 26.42
CA PRO A 193 -25.65 3.44 26.45
C PRO A 193 -24.40 3.89 27.22
N MET A 194 -24.07 3.17 28.30
CA MET A 194 -22.84 3.42 29.08
C MET A 194 -21.56 3.20 28.27
N THR A 195 -21.51 2.13 27.47
CA THR A 195 -20.35 1.84 26.61
C THR A 195 -20.25 2.83 25.46
N LEU A 196 -21.37 3.31 24.92
CA LEU A 196 -21.39 4.37 23.91
C LEU A 196 -20.80 5.68 24.47
N LEU A 197 -21.16 6.03 25.71
CA LEU A 197 -20.66 7.24 26.37
C LEU A 197 -19.14 7.22 26.56
N THR A 198 -18.57 6.05 26.92
CA THR A 198 -17.11 5.90 27.04
C THR A 198 -16.37 5.98 25.71
N GLN A 199 -17.04 5.60 24.62
CA GLN A 199 -16.46 5.54 23.28
C GLN A 199 -16.70 6.79 22.44
N ALA A 200 -17.56 7.70 22.87
CA ALA A 200 -17.82 8.91 22.11
C ALA A 200 -16.62 9.88 22.01
N PRO A 201 -15.81 10.12 23.07
CA PRO A 201 -14.66 11.01 22.98
C PRO A 201 -13.61 10.54 21.97
N GLN A 202 -13.34 9.23 21.89
CA GLN A 202 -12.41 8.66 20.92
C GLN A 202 -12.93 8.83 19.47
N LEU A 203 -14.23 8.67 19.24
CA LEU A 203 -14.84 8.85 17.92
C LEU A 203 -14.87 10.33 17.51
N ALA A 204 -15.12 11.23 18.46
CA ALA A 204 -15.03 12.66 18.23
C ALA A 204 -13.60 13.09 17.86
N ALA A 205 -12.58 12.54 18.53
CA ALA A 205 -11.17 12.79 18.21
C ALA A 205 -10.77 12.24 16.84
N LEU A 206 -11.27 11.05 16.48
CA LEU A 206 -11.02 10.45 15.16
C LEU A 206 -11.68 11.27 14.03
N ALA A 207 -12.93 11.70 14.23
CA ALA A 207 -13.61 12.58 13.31
C ALA A 207 -12.87 13.92 13.16
N GLU A 208 -12.36 14.49 14.26
CA GLU A 208 -11.51 15.69 14.20
C GLU A 208 -10.26 15.51 13.34
N ARG A 209 -9.55 14.40 13.56
CA ARG A 209 -8.32 14.09 12.84
C ARG A 209 -8.56 13.91 11.33
N ALA A 210 -9.75 13.45 10.94
CA ALA A 210 -10.13 13.32 9.53
C ALA A 210 -10.40 14.66 8.83
N LEU A 211 -10.75 15.73 9.56
CA LEU A 211 -11.04 17.05 8.96
C LEU A 211 -9.82 17.68 8.29
N GLY A 212 -8.62 17.48 8.83
CA GLY A 212 -7.37 18.02 8.26
C GLY A 212 -7.09 17.51 6.84
N PRO A 213 -7.00 16.18 6.63
CA PRO A 213 -6.85 15.60 5.30
C PRO A 213 -7.98 15.97 4.32
N ILE A 214 -9.23 16.06 4.78
CA ILE A 214 -10.36 16.46 3.93
C ILE A 214 -10.20 17.93 3.47
N GLY A 215 -9.74 18.81 4.35
CA GLY A 215 -9.38 20.18 4.00
C GLY A 215 -8.27 20.23 2.95
N GLY A 216 -7.19 19.46 3.17
CA GLY A 216 -6.09 19.35 2.21
C GLY A 216 -6.51 18.80 0.84
N LEU A 217 -7.44 17.85 0.80
CA LEU A 217 -8.03 17.34 -0.44
C LEU A 217 -8.75 18.44 -1.22
N THR A 218 -9.55 19.25 -0.52
CA THR A 218 -10.34 20.33 -1.13
C THR A 218 -9.43 21.41 -1.70
N GLU A 219 -8.40 21.78 -0.95
CA GLU A 219 -7.39 22.75 -1.37
C GLU A 219 -6.58 22.23 -2.56
N ALA A 220 -6.06 21.00 -2.49
CA ALA A 220 -5.29 20.39 -3.57
C ALA A 220 -6.13 20.21 -4.86
N ALA A 221 -7.43 19.92 -4.73
CA ALA A 221 -8.33 19.78 -5.86
C ALA A 221 -8.56 21.09 -6.63
N SER A 222 -8.46 22.24 -5.96
CA SER A 222 -8.62 23.56 -6.61
C SER A 222 -7.54 23.87 -7.65
N PHE A 223 -6.39 23.20 -7.55
CA PHE A 223 -5.25 23.35 -8.46
C PHE A 223 -5.27 22.37 -9.64
N ILE A 224 -6.30 21.51 -9.75
CA ILE A 224 -6.47 20.56 -10.87
C ILE A 224 -7.49 21.14 -11.85
N ARG A 225 -7.13 21.16 -13.15
CA ARG A 225 -7.99 21.70 -14.25
C ARG A 225 -9.39 21.07 -14.28
N GLU A 226 -9.51 19.80 -13.91
CA GLU A 226 -10.75 19.02 -13.79
C GLU A 226 -10.96 18.52 -12.35
N GLY A 227 -10.68 19.35 -11.35
CA GLY A 227 -10.78 18.99 -9.92
C GLY A 227 -12.07 19.43 -9.22
N GLN A 228 -13.03 20.05 -9.92
CA GLN A 228 -14.24 20.60 -9.28
C GLN A 228 -15.12 19.54 -8.63
N ASP A 229 -15.24 18.37 -9.25
CA ASP A 229 -15.91 17.19 -8.70
C ASP A 229 -15.27 16.74 -7.38
N ILE A 230 -13.94 16.78 -7.31
CA ILE A 230 -13.17 16.39 -6.13
C ILE A 230 -13.23 17.46 -5.04
N ALA A 231 -13.23 18.74 -5.40
CA ALA A 231 -13.44 19.82 -4.44
C ALA A 231 -14.85 19.74 -3.81
N GLN A 232 -15.87 19.41 -4.62
CA GLN A 232 -17.23 19.16 -4.12
C GLN A 232 -17.29 17.92 -3.22
N LEU A 233 -16.58 16.85 -3.58
CA LEU A 233 -16.42 15.68 -2.72
C LEU A 233 -15.81 16.08 -1.37
N GLY A 234 -14.70 16.81 -1.37
CA GLY A 234 -14.04 17.29 -0.15
C GLY A 234 -14.96 18.12 0.74
N GLN A 235 -15.70 19.06 0.16
CA GLN A 235 -16.68 19.87 0.90
C GLN A 235 -17.81 19.00 1.50
N SER A 236 -18.30 18.01 0.75
CA SER A 236 -19.35 17.09 1.22
C SER A 236 -18.85 16.18 2.35
N LEU A 237 -17.60 15.72 2.28
CA LEU A 237 -16.94 14.92 3.31
C LEU A 237 -16.74 15.77 4.57
N TYR A 238 -16.31 17.03 4.41
CA TYR A 238 -16.12 17.94 5.52
C TYR A 238 -17.43 18.17 6.27
N GLY A 239 -18.53 18.42 5.53
CA GLY A 239 -19.87 18.56 6.12
C GLY A 239 -20.31 17.32 6.90
N SER A 240 -20.14 16.13 6.33
CA SER A 240 -20.48 14.88 7.03
C SER A 240 -19.62 14.64 8.27
N VAL A 241 -18.29 14.78 8.17
CA VAL A 241 -17.38 14.50 9.31
C VAL A 241 -17.52 15.55 10.42
N SER A 242 -17.71 16.83 10.08
CA SER A 242 -17.98 17.87 11.07
C SER A 242 -19.36 17.71 11.71
N GLY A 243 -20.36 17.26 10.96
CA GLY A 243 -21.69 16.89 11.46
C GLY A 243 -21.63 15.70 12.43
N ALA A 244 -20.87 14.66 12.07
CA ALA A 244 -20.61 13.51 12.94
C ALA A 244 -19.98 13.94 14.26
N ARG A 245 -18.92 14.76 14.21
CA ARG A 245 -18.26 15.30 15.41
C ARG A 245 -19.24 16.12 16.26
N SER A 246 -19.99 17.02 15.64
CA SER A 246 -20.90 17.93 16.35
C SER A 246 -22.06 17.19 17.03
N SER A 247 -22.54 16.10 16.43
CA SER A 247 -23.59 15.27 17.05
C SER A 247 -23.15 14.60 18.37
N LEU A 248 -21.84 14.34 18.53
CA LEU A 248 -21.24 13.77 19.74
C LEU A 248 -20.97 14.80 20.85
N SER A 249 -21.49 16.03 20.76
CA SER A 249 -21.33 17.04 21.81
C SER A 249 -22.58 17.92 21.96
N PRO A 250 -23.13 18.12 23.17
CA PRO A 250 -22.85 17.40 24.42
C PRO A 250 -23.46 15.99 24.43
N LEU A 251 -23.00 15.13 25.34
CA LEU A 251 -23.51 13.75 25.51
C LEU A 251 -23.89 13.47 26.97
N ASP A 252 -25.02 12.82 27.13
CA ASP A 252 -25.52 12.31 28.41
C ASP A 252 -26.27 10.99 28.21
N LEU A 253 -26.57 10.29 29.29
CA LEU A 253 -27.24 8.99 29.25
C LEU A 253 -28.61 9.02 28.55
N GLY A 254 -29.28 10.17 28.50
CA GLY A 254 -30.60 10.32 27.91
C GLY A 254 -30.58 10.49 26.39
N ASN A 255 -29.47 10.97 25.81
CA ASN A 255 -29.38 11.26 24.37
C ASN A 255 -28.22 10.56 23.65
N VAL A 256 -27.38 9.81 24.36
CA VAL A 256 -26.19 9.16 23.80
C VAL A 256 -26.53 8.21 22.66
N ALA A 257 -27.63 7.45 22.75
CA ALA A 257 -28.04 6.51 21.69
C ALA A 257 -28.38 7.24 20.39
N ASP A 258 -29.32 8.19 20.45
CA ASP A 258 -29.78 8.95 19.27
C ASP A 258 -28.65 9.79 18.65
N ARG A 259 -27.79 10.38 19.48
CA ARG A 259 -26.64 11.16 19.03
C ARG A 259 -25.58 10.29 18.37
N PHE A 260 -25.34 9.10 18.91
CA PHE A 260 -24.39 8.15 18.32
C PHE A 260 -24.91 7.59 17.00
N GLU A 261 -26.21 7.29 16.90
CA GLU A 261 -26.85 6.91 15.64
C GLU A 261 -26.75 8.03 14.61
N THR A 262 -27.07 9.27 15.00
CA THR A 262 -26.93 10.45 14.14
C THR A 262 -25.49 10.61 13.65
N SER A 263 -24.51 10.45 14.53
CA SER A 263 -23.09 10.51 14.16
C SER A 263 -22.69 9.39 13.19
N GLY A 264 -23.15 8.17 13.44
CA GLY A 264 -22.94 7.00 12.59
C GLY A 264 -23.54 7.18 11.19
N ASN A 265 -24.71 7.81 11.10
CA ASN A 265 -25.36 8.14 9.82
C ASN A 265 -24.52 9.14 9.01
N TYR A 266 -23.95 10.16 9.65
CA TYR A 266 -23.04 11.10 8.99
C TYR A 266 -21.77 10.41 8.49
N ILE A 267 -21.14 9.54 9.29
CA ILE A 267 -19.96 8.78 8.87
C ILE A 267 -20.28 7.80 7.74
N THR A 268 -21.46 7.18 7.76
CA THR A 268 -21.93 6.30 6.69
C THR A 268 -22.12 7.07 5.39
N GLN A 269 -22.75 8.24 5.43
CA GLN A 269 -22.85 9.12 4.26
C GLN A 269 -21.48 9.56 3.72
N ALA A 270 -20.52 9.84 4.60
CA ALA A 270 -19.16 10.18 4.18
C ALA A 270 -18.48 8.99 3.46
N TYR A 271 -18.65 7.79 4.02
CA TYR A 271 -18.13 6.56 3.42
C TYR A 271 -18.73 6.30 2.04
N ASP A 272 -20.05 6.34 1.91
CA ASP A 272 -20.74 6.00 0.65
C ASP A 272 -20.39 7.00 -0.46
N ARG A 273 -20.19 8.29 -0.13
CA ARG A 273 -19.72 9.31 -1.09
C ARG A 273 -18.28 9.06 -1.53
N LEU A 274 -17.41 8.67 -0.60
CA LEU A 274 -16.01 8.35 -0.90
C LEU A 274 -15.91 7.08 -1.76
N ASP A 275 -16.73 6.07 -1.46
CA ASP A 275 -16.84 4.85 -2.25
C ASP A 275 -17.35 5.13 -3.68
N GLY A 276 -18.37 5.98 -3.82
CA GLY A 276 -18.86 6.43 -5.12
C GLY A 276 -17.80 7.19 -5.95
N ALA A 277 -16.88 7.90 -5.29
CA ALA A 277 -15.78 8.63 -5.95
C ALA A 277 -14.53 7.77 -6.20
N SER A 278 -14.49 6.53 -5.72
CA SER A 278 -13.32 5.65 -5.76
C SER A 278 -12.76 5.45 -7.17
N THR A 279 -13.63 5.29 -8.18
CA THR A 279 -13.22 5.10 -9.57
C THR A 279 -12.49 6.32 -10.12
N ARG A 280 -12.97 7.53 -9.81
CA ARG A 280 -12.34 8.79 -10.23
C ARG A 280 -10.98 9.00 -9.56
N LEU A 281 -10.93 8.78 -8.24
CA LEU A 281 -9.70 8.89 -7.44
C LEU A 281 -8.64 7.85 -7.90
N THR A 282 -9.07 6.65 -8.26
CA THR A 282 -8.19 5.61 -8.82
C THR A 282 -7.68 5.98 -10.21
N GLY A 283 -8.52 6.61 -11.04
CA GLY A 283 -8.10 7.15 -12.33
C GLY A 283 -7.01 8.22 -12.19
N LEU A 284 -7.13 9.12 -11.22
CA LEU A 284 -6.08 10.11 -10.93
C LEU A 284 -4.82 9.46 -10.37
N ALA A 285 -4.94 8.46 -9.50
CA ALA A 285 -3.80 7.70 -9.01
C ALA A 285 -3.07 6.98 -10.17
N ALA A 286 -3.81 6.44 -11.15
CA ALA A 286 -3.23 5.82 -12.34
C ALA A 286 -2.50 6.84 -13.24
N GLN A 287 -3.01 8.07 -13.37
CA GLN A 287 -2.32 9.14 -14.11
C GLN A 287 -1.00 9.55 -13.43
N VAL A 288 -0.99 9.59 -12.10
CA VAL A 288 0.22 9.82 -11.29
C VAL A 288 1.25 8.71 -11.49
N ILE A 289 0.81 7.45 -11.45
CA ILE A 289 1.69 6.27 -11.62
C ILE A 289 2.26 6.20 -13.05
N THR A 290 1.46 6.55 -14.06
CA THR A 290 1.88 6.54 -15.47
C THR A 290 2.64 7.81 -15.89
N ARG A 291 2.94 8.73 -14.96
CA ARG A 291 3.62 10.02 -15.19
C ARG A 291 2.95 10.87 -16.29
N ARG A 292 1.62 10.73 -16.44
CA ARG A 292 0.79 11.49 -17.40
C ARG A 292 0.10 12.71 -16.78
N ALA A 293 0.34 12.97 -15.50
CA ALA A 293 -0.23 14.07 -14.72
C ALA A 293 0.63 15.33 -14.76
#